data_AF-A0A938K2I7-F1
#
_entry.id   AF-A0A938K2I7-F1
#
_cell.length_a   1.000
_cell.length_b   1.000
_cell.length_c   1.000
_cell.angle_alpha   90.00
_cell.angle_beta   90.00
_cell.angle_gamma   90.00
#
_symmetry.space_group_name_H-M   'P 1'
#
loop_
_entity.id
_entity.type
_entity.pdbx_description
1 polymer ?
#
loop_
_entity_poly.entity_id
_entity_poly.type
_entity_poly.pdbx_seq_one_letter_code
_entity_poly.pdbx_strand_id
1 'polypeptide(L)'
;MTKHLYRTLTWTEARERAQQGSVIVIPVAAIEQHGYHLPIDTDNVLVEQVTEEAACRSAGLILTAPMIHYGFNEHNMGFPGTISVRETVFIDFCYDVAHSFVRQGSDRILYVNGHGSNQRWRRCCSWPSPAGSSSTRWCSPGRFARRRRPDRQRRARLLASPPIDGRAAARVT
;
A
#
# COMPACT_ATOMS: atom_id res chain seq x y z
N MET A 1 -2.98 26.92 -3.39
CA MET A 1 -2.17 25.78 -3.86
C MET A 1 -3.03 24.52 -3.81
N THR A 2 -3.03 23.70 -4.85
CA THR A 2 -3.77 22.43 -4.87
C THR A 2 -3.11 21.44 -3.91
N LYS A 3 -3.88 20.89 -2.96
CA LYS A 3 -3.38 19.85 -2.05
C LYS A 3 -3.05 18.58 -2.84
N HIS A 4 -1.84 18.07 -2.65
CA HIS A 4 -1.30 16.93 -3.39
C HIS A 4 -1.02 15.70 -2.49
N LEU A 5 -1.24 15.82 -1.19
CA LEU A 5 -1.12 14.73 -0.21
C LEU A 5 -2.50 14.36 0.32
N TYR A 6 -2.90 13.09 0.17
CA TYR A 6 -4.22 12.60 0.59
C TYR A 6 -4.47 12.82 2.08
N ARG A 7 -3.44 12.68 2.93
CA ARG A 7 -3.52 12.90 4.38
C ARG A 7 -3.93 14.32 4.81
N THR A 8 -3.88 15.29 3.90
CA THR A 8 -4.26 16.68 4.17
C THR A 8 -5.66 17.05 3.68
N LEU A 9 -6.35 16.10 3.02
CA LEU A 9 -7.68 16.33 2.48
C LEU A 9 -8.77 16.10 3.51
N THR A 10 -9.82 16.92 3.48
CA THR A 10 -11.13 16.54 4.01
C THR A 10 -11.79 15.54 3.05
N TRP A 11 -12.85 14.86 3.52
CA TRP A 11 -13.56 13.90 2.67
C TRP A 11 -14.23 14.56 1.45
N THR A 12 -14.62 15.83 1.55
CA THR A 12 -15.20 16.60 0.42
C THR A 12 -14.15 16.92 -0.63
N GLU A 13 -12.95 17.33 -0.19
CA GLU A 13 -11.80 17.56 -1.08
C GLU A 13 -11.39 16.25 -1.76
N ALA A 14 -11.35 15.13 -1.04
CA ALA A 14 -11.04 13.82 -1.62
C ALA A 14 -12.01 13.42 -2.75
N ARG A 15 -13.31 13.68 -2.56
CA ARG A 15 -14.33 13.47 -3.60
C ARG A 15 -14.08 14.36 -4.83
N GLU A 16 -13.77 15.64 -4.63
CA GLU A 16 -13.45 16.57 -5.72
C GLU A 16 -12.23 16.10 -6.52
N ARG A 17 -11.18 15.65 -5.83
CA ARG A 17 -9.96 15.12 -6.47
C ARG A 17 -10.22 13.89 -7.33
N ALA A 18 -11.12 13.01 -6.87
CA ALA A 18 -11.58 11.86 -7.64
C ALA A 18 -12.34 12.28 -8.91
N GLN A 19 -13.24 13.26 -8.81
CA GLN A 19 -14.01 13.79 -9.95
C GLN A 19 -13.12 14.54 -10.97
N GLN A 20 -12.05 15.19 -10.51
CA GLN A 20 -11.07 15.86 -11.36
C GLN A 20 -10.16 14.89 -12.14
N GLY A 21 -10.23 13.59 -11.88
CA GLY A 21 -9.38 12.59 -12.54
C GLY A 21 -7.92 12.68 -12.12
N SER A 22 -7.66 12.96 -10.84
CA SER A 22 -6.30 12.92 -10.28
C SER A 22 -5.75 11.48 -10.32
N VAL A 23 -4.44 11.34 -10.58
CA VAL A 23 -3.77 10.05 -10.46
C VAL A 23 -3.45 9.78 -8.99
N ILE A 24 -4.06 8.73 -8.43
CA ILE A 24 -3.76 8.28 -7.07
C ILE A 24 -2.43 7.52 -7.10
N VAL A 25 -1.41 8.04 -6.44
CA VAL A 25 -0.11 7.39 -6.29
C VAL A 25 -0.04 6.76 -4.91
N ILE A 26 0.15 5.44 -4.83
CA ILE A 26 0.24 4.69 -3.58
C ILE A 26 1.70 4.23 -3.39
N PRO A 27 2.47 4.88 -2.50
CA PRO A 27 3.82 4.43 -2.19
C PRO A 27 3.77 3.14 -1.36
N VAL A 28 4.62 2.19 -1.72
CA VAL A 28 4.72 0.89 -1.05
C VAL A 28 6.17 0.41 -0.99
N ALA A 29 6.60 -0.08 0.16
CA ALA A 29 7.97 -0.55 0.39
C ALA A 29 7.98 -1.68 1.44
N ALA A 30 9.03 -1.79 2.26
CA ALA A 30 9.20 -2.78 3.31
C ALA A 30 10.09 -2.23 4.44
N ILE A 31 10.14 -2.96 5.55
CA ILE A 31 11.13 -2.77 6.61
C ILE A 31 12.14 -3.90 6.51
N GLU A 32 13.41 -3.57 6.28
CA GLU A 32 14.43 -4.57 6.01
C GLU A 32 15.86 -4.17 6.37
N GLN A 33 16.72 -5.17 6.50
CA GLN A 33 18.15 -4.92 6.62
C GLN A 33 18.71 -4.25 5.36
N HIS A 34 19.55 -3.24 5.55
CA HIS A 34 20.32 -2.60 4.48
C HIS A 34 21.82 -2.57 4.83
N GLY A 35 22.32 -3.68 5.38
CA GLY A 35 23.67 -3.80 5.92
C GLY A 35 23.89 -2.93 7.16
N TYR A 36 25.17 -2.75 7.55
CA TYR A 36 25.54 -2.14 8.83
C TYR A 36 25.40 -0.61 8.91
N HIS A 37 25.08 0.06 7.80
CA HIS A 37 25.26 1.51 7.66
C HIS A 37 23.97 2.26 7.34
N LEU A 38 22.91 1.56 6.93
CA LEU A 38 21.63 2.16 6.58
C LEU A 38 20.52 1.77 7.57
N PRO A 39 19.59 2.68 7.87
CA PRO A 39 18.41 2.37 8.67
C PRO A 39 17.52 1.31 8.02
N ILE A 40 16.81 0.53 8.83
CA ILE A 40 15.91 -0.52 8.35
C ILE A 40 14.66 -0.02 7.59
N ASP A 41 14.42 1.29 7.62
CA ASP A 41 13.26 1.95 7.00
C ASP A 41 13.64 2.67 5.68
N THR A 42 14.83 2.38 5.15
CA THR A 42 15.38 3.09 3.98
C THR A 42 14.43 3.02 2.77
N ASP A 43 13.86 1.85 2.46
CA ASP A 43 12.94 1.69 1.33
C ASP A 43 11.71 2.60 1.45
N ASN A 44 11.16 2.76 2.65
CA ASN A 44 9.99 3.60 2.90
C ASN A 44 10.35 5.09 2.74
N VAL A 45 11.42 5.54 3.39
CA VAL A 45 11.85 6.94 3.32
C VAL A 45 12.07 7.36 1.86
N LEU A 46 12.78 6.54 1.07
CA LEU A 46 13.08 6.87 -0.32
C LEU A 46 11.82 6.98 -1.19
N VAL A 47 10.90 6.01 -1.10
CA VAL A 47 9.71 6.01 -1.96
C VAL A 47 8.68 7.06 -1.53
N GLU A 48 8.57 7.36 -0.24
CA GLU A 48 7.73 8.45 0.25
C GLU A 48 8.22 9.79 -0.29
N GLN A 49 9.50 10.10 -0.13
CA GLN A 49 10.08 11.37 -0.62
C GLN A 49 9.91 11.54 -2.14
N VAL A 50 10.20 10.49 -2.92
CA VAL A 50 10.04 10.54 -4.38
C VAL A 50 8.58 10.78 -4.78
N THR A 51 7.63 10.15 -4.11
CA THR A 51 6.20 10.28 -4.46
C THR A 51 5.59 11.60 -3.99
N GLU A 52 5.98 12.12 -2.82
CA GLU A 52 5.56 13.45 -2.36
C GLU A 52 6.13 14.55 -3.27
N GLU A 53 7.42 14.49 -3.61
CA GLU A 53 8.05 15.45 -4.53
C GLU A 53 7.45 15.43 -5.93
N ALA A 54 7.19 14.23 -6.47
CA ALA A 54 6.52 14.09 -7.76
C ALA A 54 5.12 14.72 -7.73
N ALA A 55 4.38 14.54 -6.64
CA ALA A 55 3.04 15.11 -6.49
C ALA A 55 3.07 16.64 -6.36
N CYS A 56 4.02 17.18 -5.61
CA CYS A 56 4.25 18.62 -5.49
C CYS A 56 4.49 19.27 -6.87
N ARG A 57 5.32 18.64 -7.71
CA ARG A 57 5.68 19.15 -9.06
C ARG A 57 4.65 18.86 -10.14
N SER A 58 3.60 18.09 -9.83
CA SER A 58 2.62 17.63 -10.81
C SER A 58 1.55 18.65 -11.21
N ALA A 59 1.59 19.87 -10.65
CA ALA A 59 0.57 20.90 -10.84
C ALA A 59 -0.87 20.41 -10.53
N GLY A 60 -1.02 19.51 -9.54
CA GLY A 60 -2.32 18.99 -9.12
C GLY A 60 -2.80 17.77 -9.92
N LEU A 61 -1.99 17.20 -10.82
CA LEU A 61 -2.31 15.96 -11.53
C LEU A 61 -2.24 14.73 -10.60
N ILE A 62 -1.29 14.72 -9.66
CA ILE A 62 -1.04 13.59 -8.76
C ILE A 62 -1.61 13.88 -7.37
N LEU A 63 -2.12 12.84 -6.74
CA LEU A 63 -2.49 12.81 -5.33
C LEU A 63 -1.81 11.61 -4.67
N THR A 64 -0.86 11.85 -3.78
CA THR A 64 -0.15 10.79 -3.06
C THR A 64 -0.98 10.28 -1.90
N ALA A 65 -1.35 9.01 -1.94
CA ALA A 65 -2.04 8.29 -0.88
C ALA A 65 -1.09 8.00 0.30
N PRO A 66 -1.63 7.67 1.49
CA PRO A 66 -0.80 7.21 2.60
C PRO A 66 0.02 5.97 2.21
N MET A 67 1.22 5.89 2.78
CA MET A 67 2.17 4.82 2.52
C MET A 67 1.71 3.45 3.05
N ILE A 68 2.05 2.41 2.29
CA ILE A 68 2.05 1.03 2.77
C ILE A 68 3.47 0.67 3.23
N HIS A 69 3.70 0.73 4.54
CA HIS A 69 5.03 0.61 5.16
C HIS A 69 5.61 -0.80 5.18
N TYR A 70 4.77 -1.84 5.03
CA TYR A 70 5.17 -3.23 5.19
C TYR A 70 4.91 -4.02 3.92
N GLY A 71 5.89 -4.83 3.52
CA GLY A 71 5.86 -5.65 2.32
C GLY A 71 6.14 -7.12 2.60
N PHE A 72 6.36 -7.88 1.53
CA PHE A 72 6.81 -9.26 1.61
C PHE A 72 8.33 -9.32 1.74
N ASN A 73 8.84 -9.89 2.84
CA ASN A 73 10.28 -9.90 3.10
C ASN A 73 10.82 -11.17 3.77
N GLU A 74 10.24 -12.33 3.44
CA GLU A 74 10.54 -13.59 4.13
C GLU A 74 12.03 -13.99 4.06
N HIS A 75 12.69 -13.67 2.95
CA HIS A 75 14.08 -14.01 2.70
C HIS A 75 15.08 -13.23 3.59
N ASN A 76 14.68 -12.08 4.14
CA ASN A 76 15.52 -11.26 5.04
C ASN A 76 15.19 -11.46 6.53
N MET A 77 14.34 -12.43 6.87
CA MET A 77 13.93 -12.71 8.27
C MET A 77 15.06 -13.25 9.16
N GLY A 78 16.22 -13.61 8.59
CA GLY A 78 17.43 -13.94 9.36
C GLY A 78 18.07 -12.72 10.05
N PHE A 79 17.67 -11.50 9.69
CA PHE A 79 18.20 -10.26 10.23
C PHE A 79 17.19 -9.59 11.19
N PRO A 80 17.54 -9.39 12.47
CA PRO A 80 16.67 -8.69 13.41
C PRO A 80 16.30 -7.28 12.92
N GLY A 81 15.03 -6.92 13.06
CA GLY A 81 14.48 -5.65 12.57
C GLY A 81 13.64 -5.78 11.29
N THR A 82 13.89 -6.82 10.48
CA THR A 82 13.06 -7.12 9.30
C THR A 82 11.62 -7.46 9.71
N ILE A 83 10.64 -6.89 9.00
CA ILE A 83 9.22 -7.22 9.17
C ILE A 83 8.67 -7.72 7.83
N SER A 84 8.16 -8.96 7.83
CA SER A 84 7.59 -9.60 6.65
C SER A 84 6.08 -9.80 6.82
N VAL A 85 5.32 -9.40 5.80
CA VAL A 85 3.91 -9.77 5.63
C VAL A 85 3.83 -10.97 4.69
N ARG A 86 3.02 -11.97 5.05
CA ARG A 86 2.74 -13.12 4.16
C ARG A 86 2.29 -12.61 2.79
N GLU A 87 2.89 -13.14 1.74
CA GLU A 87 2.73 -12.66 0.37
C GLU A 87 1.25 -12.49 -0.04
N THR A 88 0.42 -13.50 0.23
CA THR A 88 -1.00 -13.46 -0.13
C THR A 88 -1.79 -12.39 0.63
N VAL A 89 -1.45 -12.15 1.90
CA VAL A 89 -2.09 -11.11 2.71
C VAL A 89 -1.70 -9.73 2.21
N PHE A 90 -0.43 -9.55 1.85
CA PHE A 90 0.03 -8.29 1.27
C PHE A 90 -0.68 -7.99 -0.05
N ILE A 91 -0.85 -9.00 -0.91
CA ILE A 91 -1.59 -8.89 -2.16
C ILE A 91 -3.09 -8.57 -1.94
N ASP A 92 -3.74 -9.22 -0.99
CA ASP A 92 -5.14 -8.90 -0.70
C ASP A 92 -5.28 -7.50 -0.08
N PHE A 93 -4.31 -7.11 0.75
CA PHE A 93 -4.30 -5.81 1.40
C PHE A 93 -4.19 -4.67 0.39
N CYS A 94 -3.17 -4.65 -0.48
CA CYS A 94 -3.12 -3.55 -1.44
C CYS A 94 -4.27 -3.63 -2.46
N TYR A 95 -4.86 -4.81 -2.73
CA TYR A 95 -6.07 -4.88 -3.57
C TYR A 95 -7.23 -4.12 -2.92
N ASP A 96 -7.48 -4.35 -1.63
CA ASP A 96 -8.56 -3.69 -0.91
C ASP A 96 -8.30 -2.17 -0.76
N VAL A 97 -7.03 -1.74 -0.65
CA VAL A 97 -6.65 -0.32 -0.70
C VAL A 97 -7.00 0.31 -2.05
N ALA A 98 -6.54 -0.25 -3.17
CA ALA A 98 -6.87 0.26 -4.50
C ALA A 98 -8.38 0.24 -4.78
N HIS A 99 -9.04 -0.85 -4.40
CA HIS A 99 -10.48 -1.00 -4.59
C HIS A 99 -11.28 0.08 -3.85
N SER A 100 -10.79 0.53 -2.69
CA SER A 100 -11.42 1.62 -1.95
C SER A 100 -11.43 2.94 -2.74
N PHE A 101 -10.32 3.28 -3.41
CA PHE A 101 -10.25 4.45 -4.29
C PHE A 101 -11.15 4.30 -5.52
N VAL A 102 -11.23 3.10 -6.11
CA VAL A 102 -12.14 2.84 -7.23
C VAL A 102 -13.60 3.04 -6.83
N ARG A 103 -13.99 2.57 -5.64
CA ARG A 103 -15.35 2.80 -5.11
C ARG A 103 -15.68 4.27 -4.86
N GLN A 104 -14.68 5.12 -4.70
CA GLN A 104 -14.82 6.56 -4.54
C GLN A 104 -14.86 7.31 -5.88
N GLY A 105 -14.64 6.61 -7.01
CA GLY A 105 -14.70 7.18 -8.35
C GLY A 105 -13.34 7.40 -9.03
N SER A 106 -12.22 7.05 -8.38
CA SER A 106 -10.90 7.14 -9.02
C SER A 106 -10.73 6.02 -10.07
N ASP A 107 -10.29 6.39 -11.26
CA ASP A 107 -10.05 5.48 -12.39
C ASP A 107 -8.55 5.32 -12.72
N ARG A 108 -7.68 6.10 -12.06
CA ARG A 108 -6.22 6.11 -12.26
C ARG A 108 -5.50 5.92 -10.94
N ILE A 109 -4.89 4.75 -10.79
CA ILE A 109 -4.16 4.35 -9.58
C ILE A 109 -2.80 3.80 -10.02
N LEU A 110 -1.74 4.27 -9.38
CA LEU A 110 -0.37 3.85 -9.61
C LEU A 110 0.28 3.45 -8.29
N TYR A 111 0.76 2.21 -8.19
CA TYR A 111 1.66 1.80 -7.12
C TYR A 111 3.09 2.16 -7.48
N VAL A 112 3.78 2.86 -6.57
CA VAL A 112 5.22 3.12 -6.68
C VAL A 112 5.91 2.24 -5.64
N ASN A 113 6.66 1.27 -6.13
CA ASN A 113 7.26 0.23 -5.30
C ASN A 113 8.73 0.54 -5.01
N GLY A 114 9.07 0.72 -3.73
CA GLY A 114 10.43 0.93 -3.24
C GLY A 114 11.21 -0.35 -2.94
N HIS A 115 10.55 -1.51 -2.84
CA HIS A 115 11.18 -2.73 -2.34
C HIS A 115 11.18 -3.90 -3.36
N GLY A 116 12.34 -4.53 -3.58
CA GLY A 116 12.54 -5.53 -4.64
C GLY A 116 11.65 -6.78 -4.57
N SER A 117 11.31 -7.26 -3.38
CA SER A 117 10.57 -8.53 -3.21
C SER A 117 9.06 -8.39 -3.29
N ASN A 118 8.55 -7.15 -3.36
CA ASN A 118 7.15 -6.86 -3.64
C ASN A 118 6.76 -7.11 -5.12
N GLN A 119 7.62 -7.68 -5.95
CA GLN A 119 7.37 -7.82 -7.39
C GLN A 119 6.16 -8.70 -7.75
N ARG A 120 5.81 -9.69 -6.92
CA ARG A 120 4.71 -10.62 -7.22
C ARG A 120 3.33 -9.94 -7.19
N TRP A 121 3.18 -8.85 -6.43
CA TRP A 121 2.02 -7.95 -6.47
C TRP A 121 1.68 -7.47 -7.90
N ARG A 122 2.70 -7.19 -8.73
CA ARG A 122 2.52 -6.70 -10.11
C ARG A 122 1.66 -7.66 -10.95
N ARG A 123 1.63 -8.95 -10.59
CA ARG A 123 0.86 -9.98 -11.31
C ARG A 123 -0.63 -10.01 -10.90
N CYS A 124 -1.00 -9.60 -9.69
CA CYS A 124 -2.40 -9.53 -9.29
C CYS A 124 -3.09 -8.26 -9.83
N CYS A 125 -2.35 -7.17 -9.98
CA CYS A 125 -2.86 -5.91 -10.52
C CYS A 125 -2.62 -5.74 -12.03
N SER A 126 -2.32 -6.81 -12.75
CA SER A 126 -2.37 -6.79 -14.22
C SER A 126 -3.83 -6.69 -14.66
N TRP A 127 -4.33 -5.45 -14.68
CA TRP A 127 -5.63 -5.14 -15.23
C TRP A 127 -5.58 -5.36 -16.75
N PRO A 128 -6.49 -6.13 -17.35
CA PRO A 128 -6.53 -6.24 -18.80
C PRO A 128 -6.84 -4.86 -19.39
N SER A 129 -5.93 -4.33 -20.22
CA SER A 129 -6.25 -3.22 -21.13
C SER A 129 -7.43 -3.61 -22.01
N PRO A 130 -8.31 -2.68 -22.41
CA PRO A 130 -9.11 -2.86 -23.60
C PRO A 130 -8.14 -3.14 -24.77
N ALA A 131 -8.45 -4.14 -25.60
CA ALA A 131 -7.60 -4.50 -26.72
C ALA A 131 -7.36 -3.29 -27.63
N GLY A 132 -6.10 -2.87 -27.80
CA GLY A 132 -5.71 -1.89 -28.83
C GLY A 132 -4.74 -0.78 -28.45
N SER A 133 -4.48 -0.47 -27.17
CA SER A 133 -3.51 0.58 -26.82
C SER A 133 -2.20 0.01 -26.26
N SER A 134 -1.13 0.09 -27.06
CA SER A 134 0.24 -0.05 -26.60
C SER A 134 0.60 1.18 -25.76
N SER A 135 1.02 0.92 -24.52
CA SER A 135 1.43 1.90 -23.49
C SER A 135 0.26 2.61 -22.75
N THR A 136 0.29 2.49 -21.42
CA THR A 136 -0.68 2.97 -20.43
C THR A 136 -1.93 2.10 -20.27
N ARG A 137 -1.90 1.26 -19.21
CA ARG A 137 -2.99 0.39 -18.78
C ARG A 137 -3.97 1.18 -17.91
N TRP A 138 -5.17 1.41 -18.43
CA TRP A 138 -6.27 2.13 -17.78
C TRP A 138 -7.43 1.18 -17.45
N CYS A 139 -8.15 1.47 -16.37
CA CYS A 139 -9.19 0.59 -15.83
C CYS A 139 -10.59 1.21 -16.05
N SER A 140 -11.49 0.46 -16.68
CA SER A 140 -12.93 0.77 -16.66
C SER A 140 -13.66 -0.04 -15.57
N PRO A 141 -14.70 0.50 -14.90
CA PRO A 141 -15.29 -0.07 -13.68
C PRO A 141 -15.90 -1.49 -13.79
N GLY A 142 -16.22 -1.98 -14.98
CA GLY A 142 -17.09 -3.15 -15.19
C GLY A 142 -16.51 -4.53 -14.85
N ARG A 143 -15.20 -4.66 -14.56
CA ARG A 143 -14.54 -5.95 -14.32
C ARG A 143 -14.16 -6.22 -12.85
N PHE A 144 -14.37 -5.25 -11.96
CA PHE A 144 -14.10 -5.36 -10.52
C PHE A 144 -15.07 -6.32 -9.80
N ALA A 145 -16.31 -6.44 -10.29
CA ALA A 145 -17.38 -7.17 -9.61
C ALA A 145 -17.27 -8.71 -9.66
N ARG A 146 -16.40 -9.29 -10.49
CA ARG A 146 -16.40 -10.74 -10.76
C ARG A 146 -15.47 -11.59 -9.88
N ARG A 147 -14.69 -10.99 -8.95
CA ARG A 147 -13.68 -11.73 -8.14
C ARG A 147 -14.03 -11.99 -6.66
N ARG A 148 -15.29 -11.80 -6.22
CA ARG A 148 -15.80 -12.26 -4.90
C ARG A 148 -16.95 -13.25 -5.17
N ARG A 149 -17.03 -14.51 -4.73
CA ARG A 149 -16.71 -15.26 -3.47
C ARG A 149 -16.71 -16.80 -3.77
N PRO A 150 -16.38 -17.76 -2.85
CA PRO A 150 -16.13 -17.66 -1.38
C PRO A 150 -14.79 -18.29 -0.93
N ASP A 151 -14.20 -17.85 0.19
CA ASP A 151 -14.34 -18.57 1.46
C ASP A 151 -14.26 -17.59 2.65
N ARG A 152 -15.34 -17.55 3.45
CA ARG A 152 -15.56 -16.56 4.52
C ARG A 152 -15.47 -17.20 5.91
N GLN A 153 -14.86 -18.39 6.06
CA GLN A 153 -14.95 -19.14 7.33
C GLN A 153 -13.65 -19.70 7.93
N ARG A 154 -12.45 -19.40 7.41
CA ARG A 154 -11.20 -19.84 8.07
C ARG A 154 -10.20 -18.71 8.25
N ARG A 155 -10.25 -18.08 9.43
CA ARG A 155 -9.11 -17.64 10.29
C ARG A 155 -9.54 -16.50 11.24
N ALA A 156 -10.52 -16.79 12.09
CA ALA A 156 -10.66 -16.14 13.39
C ALA A 156 -10.25 -17.17 14.46
N ARG A 157 -8.94 -17.47 14.55
CA ARG A 157 -8.35 -18.36 15.58
C ARG A 157 -6.86 -18.03 15.80
N LEU A 158 -6.53 -16.74 15.97
CA LEU A 158 -5.18 -16.31 16.38
C LEU A 158 -5.20 -15.09 17.32
N LEU A 159 -6.29 -14.92 18.08
CA LEU A 159 -6.35 -14.02 19.23
C LEU A 159 -6.84 -14.83 20.42
N ALA A 160 -5.92 -15.57 21.02
CA ALA A 160 -6.04 -16.09 22.37
C ALA A 160 -4.66 -15.95 23.00
N SER A 161 -4.26 -14.71 23.27
CA SER A 161 -3.21 -14.47 24.26
C SER A 161 -3.78 -14.86 25.63
N PRO A 162 -3.05 -15.60 26.48
CA PRO A 162 -3.53 -15.91 27.82
C PRO A 162 -3.65 -14.63 28.66
N PRO A 163 -4.50 -14.63 29.71
CA PRO A 163 -4.64 -13.47 30.59
C PRO A 163 -3.29 -13.16 31.27
N ILE A 164 -2.93 -11.88 31.28
CA ILE A 164 -1.79 -11.38 32.06
C ILE A 164 -2.23 -11.44 33.52
N ASP A 165 -1.86 -12.50 34.23
CA ASP A 165 -2.00 -12.56 35.68
C ASP A 165 -1.06 -11.54 36.32
N GLY A 166 -1.67 -10.57 37.00
CA GLY A 166 -0.96 -9.58 37.79
C GLY A 166 -0.26 -10.22 38.98
N ARG A 167 1.08 -10.29 38.91
CA ARG A 167 2.04 -10.28 40.04
C ARG A 167 3.45 -10.39 39.50
N ALA A 168 4.15 -9.27 39.42
CA ALA A 168 5.60 -9.17 39.68
C ALA A 168 6.00 -7.70 39.62
N ALA A 169 5.86 -7.02 40.77
CA ALA A 169 6.71 -5.89 41.07
C ALA A 169 8.15 -6.41 41.22
N ALA A 170 9.06 -5.93 40.39
CA ALA A 170 10.49 -5.98 40.68
C ALA A 170 11.11 -4.68 40.19
N ARG A 171 11.72 -4.00 41.16
CA ARG A 171 12.36 -2.69 41.08
C ARG A 171 13.44 -2.65 40.00
N VAL A 172 13.52 -1.54 39.29
CA VAL A 172 14.78 -1.03 38.74
C VAL A 172 15.00 0.32 39.40
N THR A 173 15.91 0.34 40.37
CA THR A 173 16.67 1.52 40.78
C THR A 173 17.69 1.87 39.72
#